data_AF-C3YZQ1-F1
#
_entry.id   AF-C3YZQ1-F1
#
_cell.length_a   1.000
_cell.length_b   1.000
_cell.length_c   1.000
_cell.angle_alpha   90.00
_cell.angle_beta   90.00
_cell.angle_gamma   90.00
#
_symmetry.space_group_name_H-M   'P 1'
#
loop_
_entity.id
_entity.type
_entity.pdbx_description
1 polymer ?
#
loop_
_entity_poly.entity_id
_entity_poly.type
_entity_poly.pdbx_seq_one_letter_code
_entity_poly.pdbx_strand_id
1 'polypeptide(L)'
;CRMGDGASYRGTVSMTETGKTCQRWDSQTPHDHYYSTAKFPLSGLEENYCRKTEDWTEVWCFTTDPSTRYEICDVPVCGKV
;
A
#
# COMPACT_ATOMS: atom_id res chain seq x y z
N CYS A 1 -13.53 -1.67 1.10
CA CYS A 1 -13.34 -0.66 2.15
C CYS A 1 -12.39 -1.22 3.21
N ARG A 2 -11.72 -0.37 4.00
CA ARG A 2 -10.91 -0.77 5.17
C ARG A 2 -11.74 -0.72 6.44
N MET A 3 -11.49 -1.66 7.36
CA MET A 3 -12.00 -1.64 8.73
C MET A 3 -10.86 -1.25 9.67
N GLY A 4 -11.17 -0.50 10.74
CA GLY A 4 -10.16 -0.06 11.70
C GLY A 4 -8.98 0.67 11.03
N ASP A 5 -7.77 0.24 11.35
CA ASP A 5 -6.52 0.78 10.80
C ASP A 5 -6.20 0.29 9.37
N GLY A 6 -6.96 -0.67 8.84
CA GLY A 6 -6.73 -1.26 7.53
C GLY A 6 -5.67 -2.36 7.46
N ALA A 7 -5.21 -2.91 8.59
CA ALA A 7 -4.29 -4.06 8.60
C ALA A 7 -4.83 -5.28 7.84
N SER A 8 -6.14 -5.53 7.96
CA SER A 8 -6.86 -6.58 7.26
C SER A 8 -7.35 -6.18 5.86
N TYR A 9 -7.03 -4.97 5.39
CA TYR A 9 -7.46 -4.53 4.07
C TYR A 9 -6.82 -5.40 2.97
N ARG A 10 -7.67 -6.01 2.15
CA ARG A 10 -7.30 -6.83 0.98
C ARG A 10 -8.05 -6.40 -0.28
N GLY A 11 -8.43 -5.12 -0.35
CA GLY A 11 -8.98 -4.56 -1.57
C GLY A 11 -7.90 -4.30 -2.63
N THR A 12 -8.34 -3.82 -3.78
CA THR A 12 -7.54 -3.64 -4.99
C THR A 12 -7.21 -2.18 -5.30
N VAL A 13 -7.36 -1.27 -4.34
CA VAL A 13 -6.94 0.13 -4.54
C VAL A 13 -5.44 0.15 -4.78
N SER A 14 -5.02 0.75 -5.89
CA SER A 14 -3.63 0.79 -6.38
C SER A 14 -3.20 2.21 -6.76
N MET A 15 -3.83 3.21 -6.15
CA MET A 15 -3.53 4.62 -6.32
C MET A 15 -3.46 5.31 -4.95
N THR A 16 -2.58 6.30 -4.85
CA THR A 16 -2.39 7.11 -3.64
C THR A 16 -3.49 8.17 -3.52
N GLU A 17 -3.56 8.86 -2.38
CA GLU A 17 -4.52 9.95 -2.18
C GLU A 17 -4.38 11.09 -3.19
N THR A 18 -3.16 11.37 -3.67
CA THR A 18 -2.92 12.36 -4.73
C THR A 18 -3.02 11.79 -6.14
N GLY A 19 -3.44 10.54 -6.30
CA GLY A 19 -3.67 9.90 -7.59
C GLY A 19 -2.41 9.33 -8.26
N LYS A 20 -1.31 9.16 -7.52
CA LYS A 20 -0.11 8.49 -8.07
C LYS A 20 -0.35 7.00 -8.17
N THR A 21 0.17 6.38 -9.23
CA THR A 21 0.08 4.92 -9.38
C THR A 21 1.03 4.24 -8.40
N CYS A 22 0.55 3.20 -7.73
CA CYS A 22 1.38 2.42 -6.83
C CYS A 22 2.38 1.54 -7.62
N GLN A 23 3.61 1.44 -7.11
CA GLN A 23 4.61 0.48 -7.53
C GLN A 23 4.24 -0.92 -7.00
N ARG A 24 4.52 -1.97 -7.78
CA ARG A 24 4.33 -3.35 -7.32
C ARG A 24 5.26 -3.67 -6.15
N TRP A 25 4.76 -4.39 -5.16
CA TRP A 25 5.55 -4.84 -4.01
C TRP A 25 6.66 -5.83 -4.35
N ASP A 26 6.62 -6.48 -5.51
CA ASP A 26 7.68 -7.34 -6.02
C ASP A 26 8.66 -6.60 -6.96
N SER A 27 8.40 -5.32 -7.26
CA SER A 27 9.27 -4.47 -8.07
C SER A 27 10.25 -3.70 -7.19
N GLN A 28 11.49 -3.55 -7.67
CA GLN A 28 12.53 -2.72 -7.05
C GLN A 28 12.76 -1.42 -7.81
N THR A 29 11.81 -1.00 -8.65
CA THR A 29 11.91 0.20 -9.49
C THR A 29 10.55 0.90 -9.57
N PRO A 30 10.49 2.24 -9.50
CA PRO A 30 11.62 3.18 -9.30
C PRO A 30 12.22 3.17 -7.89
N HIS A 31 11.53 2.62 -6.89
CA HIS A 31 11.99 2.64 -5.50
C HIS A 31 12.41 1.26 -5.04
N ASP A 32 13.72 1.05 -4.87
CA ASP A 32 14.26 -0.14 -4.22
C ASP A 32 13.84 -0.16 -2.74
N HIS A 33 13.43 -1.32 -2.22
CA HIS A 33 12.91 -1.50 -0.88
C HIS A 33 13.03 -2.94 -0.37
N TYR A 34 13.00 -3.10 0.95
CA TYR A 34 13.15 -4.41 1.59
C TYR A 34 11.83 -5.15 1.87
N TYR A 35 10.68 -4.51 1.63
CA TYR A 35 9.36 -5.12 1.83
C TYR A 35 9.16 -6.29 0.87
N SER A 36 8.80 -7.45 1.42
CA SER A 36 8.50 -8.66 0.67
C SER A 36 7.56 -9.54 1.48
N THR A 37 6.85 -10.44 0.80
CA THR A 37 5.95 -11.41 1.44
C THR A 37 6.67 -12.34 2.41
N ALA A 38 7.98 -12.55 2.25
CA ALA A 38 8.80 -13.33 3.17
C ALA A 38 9.08 -12.60 4.50
N LYS A 39 9.27 -11.27 4.46
CA LYS A 39 9.54 -10.45 5.65
C LYS A 39 8.27 -9.94 6.34
N PHE A 40 7.20 -9.74 5.57
CA PHE A 40 5.92 -9.21 6.03
C PHE A 40 4.77 -10.15 5.61
N PRO A 41 4.74 -11.39 6.12
CA PRO A 41 3.79 -12.41 5.67
C PRO A 41 2.33 -12.05 5.95
N LEU A 42 2.07 -11.22 6.95
CA LEU A 42 0.70 -10.80 7.33
C LEU A 42 0.22 -9.55 6.61
N SER A 43 1.09 -8.87 5.85
CA SER A 43 0.74 -7.61 5.18
C SER A 43 0.09 -7.80 3.82
N GLY A 44 0.07 -9.01 3.26
CA GLY A 44 -0.60 -9.32 1.99
C GLY A 44 -0.07 -8.48 0.82
N LEU A 45 1.25 -8.33 0.73
CA LEU A 45 1.96 -7.51 -0.27
C LEU A 45 1.82 -8.08 -1.70
N GLU A 46 0.63 -7.95 -2.26
CA GLU A 46 0.22 -8.46 -3.57
C GLU A 46 0.14 -7.33 -4.59
N GLU A 47 0.61 -7.60 -5.82
CA GLU A 47 0.58 -6.65 -6.93
C GLU A 47 1.10 -5.27 -6.50
N ASN A 48 0.39 -4.20 -6.84
CA ASN A 48 0.65 -2.83 -6.38
C ASN A 48 -0.49 -2.30 -5.51
N TYR A 49 -1.18 -3.17 -4.78
CA TYR A 49 -2.30 -2.73 -3.97
C TYR A 49 -1.85 -2.03 -2.69
N CYS A 50 -2.59 -1.04 -2.25
CA CYS A 50 -2.31 -0.37 -1.00
C CYS A 50 -2.45 -1.35 0.17
N ARG A 51 -1.46 -1.35 1.07
CA ARG A 51 -1.39 -2.23 2.24
C ARG A 51 -0.94 -1.48 3.47
N LYS A 52 -1.31 -2.03 4.63
CA LYS A 52 -0.72 -1.64 5.90
C LYS A 52 0.26 -2.73 6.32
N THR A 53 1.52 -2.32 6.48
CA THR A 53 2.58 -3.18 6.98
C THR A 53 2.61 -3.14 8.52
N GLU A 54 3.22 -4.14 9.15
CA GLU A 54 3.28 -4.26 10.61
C GLU A 54 4.05 -3.11 11.28
N ASP A 55 4.99 -2.51 10.54
CA ASP A 55 5.83 -1.39 10.92
C ASP A 55 5.24 -0.01 10.58
N TRP A 56 4.00 0.04 10.06
CA TRP A 56 3.36 1.28 9.65
C TRP A 56 1.94 1.43 10.20
N THR A 57 1.47 2.67 10.31
CA THR A 57 0.17 3.00 10.92
C THR A 57 -0.96 3.11 9.90
N GLU A 58 -0.68 3.58 8.70
CA GLU A 58 -1.68 3.81 7.65
C GLU A 58 -1.61 2.79 6.51
N VAL A 59 -2.60 2.82 5.62
CA VAL A 59 -2.59 2.06 4.37
C VAL A 59 -1.83 2.87 3.32
N TRP A 60 -0.79 2.28 2.72
CA TRP A 60 0.16 2.99 1.87
C TRP A 60 0.66 2.11 0.72
N CYS A 61 1.40 2.71 -0.22
CA CYS A 61 2.17 2.00 -1.22
C CYS A 61 3.42 2.81 -1.63
N PHE A 62 4.42 2.13 -2.18
CA PHE A 62 5.44 2.82 -3.00
C PHE A 62 4.77 3.38 -4.25
N THR A 63 5.30 4.47 -4.82
CA THR A 63 4.70 5.07 -6.03
C THR A 63 5.57 4.82 -7.27
N THR A 64 5.00 4.93 -8.46
CA THR A 64 5.76 4.88 -9.71
C THR A 64 6.42 6.23 -10.07
N ASP A 65 6.19 7.28 -9.28
CA ASP A 65 6.85 8.58 -9.45
C ASP A 65 8.23 8.56 -8.76
N PRO A 66 9.34 8.76 -9.50
CA PRO A 66 10.68 8.80 -8.93
C PRO A 66 10.89 9.89 -7.85
N SER A 67 10.06 10.95 -7.86
CA SER A 67 10.13 12.04 -6.89
C SER A 67 9.40 11.73 -5.59
N THR A 68 8.51 10.73 -5.60
CA THR A 68 7.65 10.40 -4.47
C THR A 68 7.83 8.93 -4.10
N ARG A 69 8.66 8.65 -3.09
CA ARG A 69 9.01 7.27 -2.73
C ARG A 69 7.80 6.43 -2.35
N TYR A 70 7.00 6.94 -1.42
CA TYR A 70 5.78 6.31 -0.95
C TYR A 70 4.76 7.38 -0.61
N GLU A 71 3.51 7.00 -0.56
CA GLU A 71 2.42 7.87 -0.15
C GLU A 71 1.29 7.05 0.46
N ILE A 72 0.48 7.69 1.30
CA ILE A 72 -0.72 7.07 1.83
C ILE A 72 -1.78 6.92 0.75
N CYS A 73 -2.63 5.91 0.90
CA CYS A 73 -3.75 5.68 0.01
C CYS A 73 -5.06 6.08 0.69
N ASP A 74 -5.91 6.76 -0.06
CA ASP A 74 -7.29 7.01 0.39
C ASP A 74 -8.17 5.78 0.17
N VAL A 75 -8.08 4.84 1.11
CA VAL A 75 -8.94 3.64 1.11
C VAL A 75 -10.23 3.93 1.87
N PRO A 76 -11.41 3.79 1.24
CA PRO A 76 -12.70 4.06 1.87
C PRO A 76 -12.90 3.26 3.15
N VAL A 77 -13.37 3.89 4.22
CA VAL A 77 -13.69 3.23 5.50
C VAL A 77 -15.05 2.55 5.41
N CYS A 78 -15.14 1.29 5.82
CA CYS A 78 -16.40 0.55 5.77
C CYS A 78 -17.48 1.22 6.62
N GLY A 79 -18.69 1.38 6.07
CA GLY A 79 -19.82 1.98 6.78
C GLY A 79 -19.74 3.50 6.94
N LYS A 80 -18.72 4.16 6.39
CA LYS A 80 -18.70 5.61 6.22
C LYS A 80 -18.93 5.90 4.73
N VAL A 81 -20.15 6.35 4.42
CA VAL A 81 -20.55 6.95 3.14
C VAL A 81 -20.90 8.41 3.39
#